data_AF-A0AAX2IZE8-F1
#
_entry.id   AF-A0AAX2IZE8-F1
#
_cell.length_a   1.000
_cell.length_b   1.000
_cell.length_c   1.000
_cell.angle_alpha   90.00
_cell.angle_beta   90.00
_cell.angle_gamma   90.00
#
_symmetry.space_group_name_H-M   'P 1'
#
loop_
_entity.id
_entity.type
_entity.pdbx_description
1 polymer ?
#
loop_
_entity_poly.entity_id
_entity_poly.type
_entity_poly.pdbx_seq_one_letter_code
_entity_poly.pdbx_strand_id
1 'polypeptide(L)'
;MTSSTSGKSNQQKNLFSTYSSDLPARHEDLFNLSSYPVLDVEEAIKFTLTKENLAEMLHTMLNHSLPDEVDQMIEFHDLGDWEKTQDIAHKIKGGCVYVGAVQIKMACQYFEYYWKSGDTDLLEALYQQLLNTIEENVRYIKTWLDNQK
;
A
#
# COMPACT_ATOMS: atom_id res chain seq x y z
N MET A 1 23.48 20.58 28.46
CA MET A 1 23.66 21.06 27.06
C MET A 1 24.84 20.28 26.50
N THR A 2 24.77 19.40 25.51
CA THR A 2 23.75 18.92 24.56
C THR A 2 24.26 17.52 24.15
N SER A 3 23.46 16.47 24.36
CA SER A 3 22.71 15.77 23.30
C SER A 3 23.57 14.78 22.51
N SER A 4 23.44 13.52 22.91
CA SER A 4 24.05 12.32 22.32
C SER A 4 23.35 11.93 21.01
N THR A 5 24.14 11.67 19.98
CA THR A 5 23.74 11.06 18.72
C THR A 5 23.80 9.53 18.81
N SER A 6 23.03 8.88 17.94
CA SER A 6 23.17 7.50 17.43
C SER A 6 22.37 6.40 18.11
N GLY A 7 21.36 5.93 17.37
CA GLY A 7 20.58 4.74 17.72
C GLY A 7 19.65 4.24 16.60
N LYS A 8 20.08 4.22 15.34
CA LYS A 8 19.38 3.49 14.25
C LYS A 8 20.43 2.83 13.33
N SER A 9 20.94 1.64 13.66
CA SER A 9 21.93 1.02 12.74
C SER A 9 21.94 -0.51 12.61
N ASN A 10 21.10 -1.28 13.30
CA ASN A 10 21.19 -2.76 13.17
C ASN A 10 19.89 -3.52 12.86
N GLN A 11 18.72 -2.89 12.94
CA GLN A 11 17.45 -3.56 12.53
C GLN A 11 17.02 -3.24 11.09
N GLN A 12 17.54 -2.18 10.47
CA GLN A 12 17.18 -1.79 9.09
C GLN A 12 17.83 -2.68 8.01
N LYS A 13 19.05 -3.20 8.24
CA LYS A 13 19.79 -3.94 7.21
C LYS A 13 19.14 -5.25 6.75
N ASN A 14 18.37 -5.93 7.62
CA ASN A 14 17.74 -7.20 7.26
C ASN A 14 16.37 -7.03 6.58
N LEU A 15 15.66 -5.92 6.81
CA LEU A 15 14.36 -5.67 6.16
C LEU A 15 14.55 -5.34 4.67
N PHE A 16 15.54 -4.51 4.33
CA PHE A 16 15.82 -4.09 2.95
C PHE A 16 16.05 -5.26 1.97
N SER A 17 16.61 -6.36 2.44
CA SER A 17 16.87 -7.57 1.64
C SER A 17 15.59 -8.17 1.05
N THR A 18 14.48 -8.16 1.81
CA THR A 18 13.20 -8.73 1.36
C THR A 18 12.39 -7.76 0.50
N TYR A 19 12.63 -6.44 0.60
CA TYR A 19 11.97 -5.43 -0.24
C TYR A 19 12.62 -5.27 -1.63
N SER A 20 13.90 -5.63 -1.75
CA SER A 20 14.68 -5.43 -2.97
C SER A 20 14.22 -6.25 -4.18
N SER A 21 13.55 -7.38 -3.98
CA SER A 21 13.18 -8.29 -5.10
C SER A 21 12.00 -7.78 -5.92
N ASP A 22 11.17 -6.91 -5.34
CA ASP A 22 9.90 -6.48 -5.92
C ASP A 22 10.00 -5.11 -6.60
N LEU A 23 11.20 -4.52 -6.62
CA LEU A 23 11.43 -3.22 -7.21
C LEU A 23 11.75 -3.32 -8.68
N PRO A 24 11.12 -2.50 -9.52
CA PRO A 24 11.52 -2.38 -10.89
C PRO A 24 12.95 -1.83 -11.01
N ALA A 25 13.67 -2.27 -12.06
CA ALA A 25 15.02 -1.80 -12.34
C ALA A 25 15.06 -0.34 -12.85
N ARG A 26 13.92 0.23 -13.26
CA ARG A 26 13.79 1.59 -13.81
C ARG A 26 12.72 2.36 -13.05
N HIS A 27 12.96 3.65 -12.80
CA HIS A 27 11.99 4.52 -12.13
C HIS A 27 10.65 4.63 -12.88
N GLU A 28 10.68 4.59 -14.21
CA GLU A 28 9.45 4.63 -15.05
C GLU A 28 8.49 3.48 -14.74
N ASP A 29 9.04 2.33 -14.37
CA ASP A 29 8.25 1.13 -14.08
C ASP A 29 7.59 1.20 -12.68
N LEU A 30 8.04 2.10 -11.79
CA LEU A 30 7.37 2.35 -10.50
C LEU A 30 5.93 2.85 -10.70
N PHE A 31 5.70 3.56 -11.80
CA PHE A 31 4.41 4.15 -12.13
C PHE A 31 3.50 3.25 -12.97
N ASN A 32 3.97 2.05 -13.35
CA ASN A 32 3.21 1.12 -14.16
C ASN A 32 2.76 -0.10 -13.35
N LEU A 33 1.52 -0.04 -12.84
CA LEU A 33 0.92 -1.15 -12.08
C LEU A 33 0.06 -2.08 -12.95
N SER A 34 -0.05 -1.84 -14.26
CA SER A 34 -0.96 -2.60 -15.14
C SER A 34 -0.52 -4.06 -15.36
N SER A 35 0.72 -4.40 -14.97
CA SER A 35 1.24 -5.76 -14.99
C SER A 35 0.70 -6.62 -13.84
N TYR A 36 0.14 -6.00 -12.79
CA TYR A 36 -0.46 -6.68 -11.65
C TYR A 36 -1.98 -6.78 -11.80
N PRO A 37 -2.60 -7.90 -11.37
CA PRO A 37 -4.05 -7.96 -11.27
C PRO A 37 -4.55 -6.93 -10.24
N VAL A 38 -5.75 -6.38 -10.44
CA VAL A 38 -6.39 -5.54 -9.42
C VAL A 38 -6.69 -6.36 -8.16
N LEU A 39 -7.32 -7.53 -8.36
CA LEU A 39 -7.73 -8.45 -7.31
C LEU A 39 -7.26 -9.87 -7.66
N ASP A 40 -6.45 -10.46 -6.79
CA ASP A 40 -6.04 -11.87 -6.89
C ASP A 40 -6.87 -12.71 -5.91
N VAL A 41 -8.01 -13.21 -6.40
CA VAL A 41 -8.95 -14.01 -5.60
C VAL A 41 -8.30 -15.31 -5.14
N GLU A 42 -7.49 -15.96 -5.97
CA GLU A 42 -6.89 -17.26 -5.67
C GLU A 42 -5.82 -17.14 -4.58
N GLU A 43 -5.06 -16.03 -4.57
CA GLU A 43 -4.16 -15.73 -3.47
C GLU A 43 -4.93 -15.35 -2.19
N ALA A 44 -5.98 -14.52 -2.31
CA ALA A 44 -6.75 -14.05 -1.17
C ALA A 44 -7.49 -15.17 -0.42
N ILE A 45 -8.03 -16.17 -1.11
CA ILE A 45 -8.71 -17.30 -0.46
C ILE A 45 -7.77 -18.21 0.33
N LYS A 46 -6.45 -18.13 0.13
CA LYS A 46 -5.48 -18.80 1.01
C LYS A 46 -5.50 -18.24 2.44
N PHE A 47 -5.91 -16.97 2.59
CA PHE A 47 -6.02 -16.29 3.87
C PHE A 47 -7.46 -16.27 4.40
N THR A 48 -8.42 -16.02 3.52
CA THR A 48 -9.85 -15.87 3.87
C THR A 48 -10.62 -17.19 3.89
N LEU A 49 -10.01 -18.27 3.40
CA LEU A 49 -10.53 -19.65 3.28
C LEU A 49 -11.65 -19.85 2.25
N THR A 50 -12.53 -18.88 2.06
CA THR A 50 -13.65 -18.97 1.10
C THR A 50 -13.88 -17.64 0.37
N LYS A 51 -14.57 -17.69 -0.77
CA LYS A 51 -14.92 -16.48 -1.54
C LYS A 51 -15.93 -15.61 -0.80
N GLU A 52 -16.81 -16.22 -0.01
CA GLU A 52 -17.79 -15.53 0.82
C GLU A 52 -17.09 -14.71 1.92
N ASN A 53 -16.13 -15.32 2.63
CA ASN A 53 -15.32 -14.61 3.62
C ASN A 53 -14.49 -13.49 2.98
N LEU A 54 -13.94 -13.73 1.78
CA LEU A 54 -13.27 -12.67 1.01
C LEU A 54 -14.22 -11.51 0.72
N ALA A 55 -15.45 -11.78 0.28
CA ALA A 55 -16.44 -10.75 0.01
C ALA A 55 -16.78 -9.94 1.27
N GLU A 56 -16.95 -10.59 2.43
CA GLU A 56 -17.18 -9.91 3.71
C GLU A 56 -16.00 -9.02 4.12
N MET A 57 -14.77 -9.51 3.94
CA MET A 57 -13.56 -8.74 4.24
C MET A 57 -13.38 -7.55 3.29
N LEU A 58 -13.62 -7.73 2.00
CA LEU A 58 -13.61 -6.64 1.02
C LEU A 58 -14.72 -5.62 1.32
N HIS A 59 -15.92 -6.05 1.72
CA HIS A 59 -16.96 -5.15 2.19
C HIS A 59 -16.51 -4.33 3.39
N THR A 60 -15.88 -4.96 4.38
CA THR A 60 -15.34 -4.28 5.55
C THR A 60 -14.24 -3.29 5.16
N MET A 61 -13.33 -3.69 4.27
CA MET A 61 -12.25 -2.84 3.78
C MET A 61 -12.81 -1.58 3.13
N LEU A 62 -13.78 -1.74 2.22
CA LEU A 62 -14.30 -0.63 1.41
C LEU A 62 -15.21 0.34 2.16
N ASN A 63 -15.93 -0.13 3.19
CA ASN A 63 -16.93 0.69 3.88
C ASN A 63 -16.48 1.20 5.25
N HIS A 64 -15.39 0.66 5.79
CA HIS A 64 -14.92 1.00 7.14
C HIS A 64 -13.43 1.31 7.18
N SER A 65 -12.54 0.37 6.80
CA SER A 65 -11.11 0.58 7.08
C SER A 65 -10.43 1.52 6.10
N LEU A 66 -10.53 1.26 4.80
CA LEU A 66 -9.78 1.97 3.77
C LEU A 66 -10.17 3.45 3.64
N PRO A 67 -11.46 3.85 3.72
CA PRO A 67 -11.82 5.27 3.69
C PRO A 67 -11.18 6.06 4.84
N ASP A 68 -11.30 5.57 6.08
CA ASP A 68 -10.72 6.23 7.26
C ASP A 68 -9.19 6.31 7.18
N GLU A 69 -8.54 5.28 6.62
CA GLU A 69 -7.11 5.25 6.40
C GLU A 69 -6.69 6.25 5.31
N VAL A 70 -7.42 6.35 4.20
CA VAL A 70 -7.14 7.33 3.15
C VAL A 70 -7.29 8.76 3.67
N ASP A 71 -8.35 9.04 4.43
CA ASP A 71 -8.57 10.37 5.02
C ASP A 71 -7.41 10.77 5.95
N GLN A 72 -6.95 9.86 6.81
CA GLN A 72 -5.78 10.09 7.67
C GLN A 72 -4.49 10.29 6.86
N MET A 73 -4.31 9.53 5.78
CA MET A 73 -3.14 9.64 4.91
C MET A 73 -3.07 11.01 4.22
N ILE A 74 -4.22 11.54 3.79
CA ILE A 74 -4.37 12.88 3.22
C ILE A 74 -4.11 13.94 4.28
N GLU A 75 -4.70 13.81 5.47
CA GLU A 75 -4.46 14.77 6.57
C GLU A 75 -2.98 14.90 6.92
N PHE A 76 -2.26 13.78 7.07
CA PHE A 76 -0.82 13.82 7.36
C PHE A 76 0.00 14.39 6.20
N HIS A 77 -0.39 14.09 4.96
CA HIS A 77 0.27 14.65 3.77
C HIS A 77 0.10 16.17 3.70
N ASP A 78 -1.11 16.69 3.93
CA ASP A 78 -1.40 18.13 3.94
C ASP A 78 -0.59 18.89 5.01
N LEU A 79 -0.22 18.20 6.09
CA LEU A 79 0.65 18.72 7.15
C LEU A 79 2.16 18.57 6.85
N GLY A 80 2.52 17.91 5.75
CA GLY A 80 3.91 17.58 5.39
C GLY A 80 4.53 16.46 6.23
N ASP A 81 3.73 15.68 6.97
CA ASP A 81 4.18 14.61 7.87
C ASP A 81 4.36 13.29 7.11
N TRP A 82 5.40 13.24 6.27
CA TRP A 82 5.72 12.08 5.43
C TRP A 82 5.96 10.79 6.21
N GLU A 83 6.46 10.88 7.45
CA GLU A 83 6.64 9.71 8.32
C GLU A 83 5.28 9.07 8.62
N LYS A 84 4.29 9.87 9.05
CA LYS A 84 2.94 9.36 9.29
C LYS A 84 2.19 8.99 8.01
N THR A 85 2.36 9.73 6.92
CA THR A 85 1.79 9.35 5.61
C THR A 85 2.27 7.94 5.23
N GLN A 86 3.57 7.64 5.40
CA GLN A 86 4.11 6.31 5.15
C GLN A 86 3.59 5.26 6.12
N ASP A 87 3.44 5.57 7.40
CA ASP A 87 2.89 4.63 8.38
C ASP A 87 1.47 4.18 7.99
N ILE A 88 0.65 5.12 7.50
CA ILE A 88 -0.69 4.79 6.99
C ILE A 88 -0.60 3.94 5.71
N ALA A 89 0.26 4.28 4.75
CA ALA A 89 0.46 3.46 3.55
C ALA A 89 0.91 2.03 3.89
N HIS A 90 1.77 1.86 4.91
CA HIS A 90 2.20 0.54 5.38
C HIS A 90 1.04 -0.26 5.99
N LYS A 91 0.15 0.41 6.74
CA LYS A 91 -1.07 -0.19 7.29
C LYS A 91 -2.01 -0.67 6.18
N ILE A 92 -2.29 0.18 5.19
CA ILE A 92 -3.11 -0.16 4.01
C ILE A 92 -2.51 -1.37 3.28
N LYS A 93 -1.19 -1.37 3.03
CA LYS A 93 -0.46 -2.49 2.42
C LYS A 93 -0.72 -3.80 3.15
N GLY A 94 -0.63 -3.78 4.49
CA GLY A 94 -0.88 -4.94 5.33
C GLY A 94 -2.27 -5.53 5.12
N GLY A 95 -3.31 -4.67 5.10
CA GLY A 95 -4.69 -5.10 4.82
C GLY A 95 -4.86 -5.70 3.41
N CYS A 96 -4.23 -5.08 2.40
CA CYS A 96 -4.34 -5.51 1.01
C CYS A 96 -3.77 -6.92 0.75
N VAL A 97 -2.79 -7.37 1.53
CA VAL A 97 -2.23 -8.74 1.43
C VAL A 97 -3.31 -9.79 1.69
N TYR A 98 -4.15 -9.61 2.71
CA TYR A 98 -5.15 -10.60 3.12
C TYR A 98 -6.32 -10.73 2.13
N VAL A 99 -6.61 -9.66 1.40
CA VAL A 99 -7.74 -9.60 0.47
C VAL A 99 -7.32 -9.64 -0.99
N GLY A 100 -6.03 -9.80 -1.28
CA GLY A 100 -5.51 -9.89 -2.64
C GLY A 100 -5.65 -8.61 -3.47
N ALA A 101 -5.71 -7.42 -2.86
CA ALA A 101 -5.77 -6.14 -3.58
C ALA A 101 -4.37 -5.74 -4.08
N VAL A 102 -3.89 -6.42 -5.14
CA VAL A 102 -2.46 -6.45 -5.49
C VAL A 102 -1.94 -5.09 -5.96
N GLN A 103 -2.66 -4.37 -6.82
CA GLN A 103 -2.17 -3.05 -7.29
C GLN A 103 -2.05 -2.05 -6.15
N ILE A 104 -3.02 -1.99 -5.22
CA ILE A 104 -2.95 -1.12 -4.04
C ILE A 104 -1.74 -1.50 -3.18
N LYS A 105 -1.54 -2.81 -2.92
CA LYS A 105 -0.35 -3.31 -2.20
C LYS A 105 0.94 -2.83 -2.87
N MET A 106 1.05 -2.96 -4.19
CA MET A 106 2.26 -2.57 -4.93
C MET A 106 2.50 -1.05 -4.89
N ALA A 107 1.46 -0.24 -5.05
CA ALA A 107 1.56 1.21 -4.91
C ALA A 107 2.08 1.62 -3.52
N CYS A 108 1.51 1.02 -2.46
CA CYS A 108 1.99 1.26 -1.09
C CYS A 108 3.45 0.85 -0.91
N GLN A 109 3.83 -0.29 -1.48
CA GLN A 109 5.19 -0.82 -1.39
C GLN A 109 6.21 0.08 -2.10
N TYR A 110 5.88 0.62 -3.26
CA TYR A 110 6.76 1.54 -3.99
C TYR A 110 6.92 2.88 -3.26
N PHE A 111 5.82 3.44 -2.75
CA PHE A 111 5.87 4.64 -1.91
C PHE A 111 6.71 4.44 -0.64
N GLU A 112 6.46 3.35 0.09
CA GLU A 112 7.20 3.01 1.31
C GLU A 112 8.68 2.77 1.06
N TYR A 113 9.03 2.07 -0.03
CA TYR A 113 10.42 1.84 -0.38
C TYR A 113 11.15 3.14 -0.70
N TYR A 114 10.55 3.99 -1.53
CA TYR A 114 11.16 5.26 -1.94
C TYR A 114 11.36 6.19 -0.74
N TRP A 115 10.37 6.29 0.16
CA TRP A 115 10.54 7.00 1.43
C TRP A 115 11.73 6.47 2.25
N LYS A 116 11.87 5.14 2.35
CA LYS A 116 12.93 4.50 3.14
C LYS A 116 14.32 4.60 2.50
N SER A 117 14.43 4.80 1.19
CA SER A 117 15.74 5.04 0.55
C SER A 117 16.32 6.39 0.93
N GLY A 118 15.47 7.33 1.36
CA GLY A 118 15.84 8.72 1.65
C GLY A 118 15.78 9.62 0.40
N ASP A 119 15.39 9.07 -0.74
CA ASP A 119 15.10 9.85 -1.95
C ASP A 119 13.71 10.48 -1.85
N THR A 120 13.57 11.71 -2.35
CA THR A 120 12.29 12.46 -2.23
C THR A 120 11.77 12.98 -3.57
N ASP A 121 12.55 12.90 -4.65
CA ASP A 121 12.23 13.48 -5.95
C ASP A 121 10.94 12.92 -6.58
N LEU A 122 10.63 11.65 -6.30
CA LEU A 122 9.42 10.97 -6.79
C LEU A 122 8.37 10.73 -5.70
N LEU A 123 8.62 11.17 -4.47
CA LEU A 123 7.77 10.80 -3.32
C LEU A 123 6.34 11.31 -3.48
N GLU A 124 6.19 12.56 -3.90
CA GLU A 124 4.89 13.17 -4.20
C GLU A 124 4.18 12.43 -5.35
N ALA A 125 4.90 12.13 -6.44
CA ALA A 125 4.32 11.43 -7.58
C ALA A 125 3.82 10.02 -7.20
N LEU A 126 4.58 9.30 -6.37
CA LEU A 126 4.21 7.98 -5.86
C LEU A 126 3.02 8.05 -4.90
N TYR A 127 2.94 9.09 -4.08
CA TYR A 127 1.78 9.36 -3.23
C TYR A 127 0.50 9.59 -4.08
N GLN A 128 0.57 10.41 -5.12
CA GLN A 128 -0.56 10.63 -6.03
C GLN A 128 -0.95 9.35 -6.78
N GLN A 129 0.03 8.56 -7.23
CA GLN A 129 -0.23 7.24 -7.82
C GLN A 129 -0.96 6.33 -6.84
N LEU A 130 -0.55 6.30 -5.56
CA LEU A 130 -1.21 5.50 -4.53
C LEU A 130 -2.69 5.89 -4.38
N LEU A 131 -3.00 7.18 -4.25
CA LEU A 131 -4.38 7.65 -4.16
C LEU A 131 -5.21 7.26 -5.39
N ASN A 132 -4.69 7.50 -6.59
CA ASN A 132 -5.38 7.15 -7.84
C ASN A 132 -5.60 5.64 -7.95
N THR A 133 -4.59 4.85 -7.60
CA THR A 133 -4.67 3.38 -7.61
C THR A 133 -5.77 2.91 -6.66
N ILE A 134 -5.83 3.46 -5.44
CA ILE A 134 -6.89 3.14 -4.48
C ILE A 134 -8.26 3.46 -5.08
N GLU A 135 -8.45 4.66 -5.64
CA GLU A 135 -9.74 5.07 -6.20
C GLU A 135 -10.22 4.15 -7.33
N GLU A 136 -9.33 3.82 -8.28
CA GLU A 136 -9.64 2.94 -9.41
C GLU A 136 -9.94 1.51 -8.96
N ASN A 137 -9.12 0.97 -8.05
CA ASN A 137 -9.27 -0.39 -7.55
C ASN A 137 -10.54 -0.53 -6.71
N VAL A 138 -10.93 0.49 -5.93
CA VAL A 138 -12.20 0.51 -5.20
C VAL A 138 -13.39 0.32 -6.14
N ARG A 139 -13.41 0.99 -7.30
CA ARG A 139 -14.50 0.83 -8.30
C ARG A 139 -14.55 -0.58 -8.86
N TYR A 140 -13.39 -1.15 -9.18
CA TYR A 140 -13.28 -2.53 -9.65
C TYR A 140 -13.80 -3.52 -8.60
N ILE A 141 -13.34 -3.41 -7.35
CA ILE A 141 -13.70 -4.32 -6.26
C ILE A 141 -15.21 -4.24 -5.97
N LYS A 142 -15.81 -3.05 -6.01
CA LYS A 142 -17.28 -2.89 -5.91
C LYS A 142 -18.01 -3.68 -7.00
N THR A 143 -17.53 -3.58 -8.24
CA THR A 143 -18.10 -4.34 -9.37
C THR A 143 -17.93 -5.85 -9.18
N TRP A 144 -16.79 -6.28 -8.65
CA TRP A 144 -16.55 -7.69 -8.33
C TRP A 144 -17.51 -8.21 -7.26
N LEU A 145 -17.73 -7.44 -6.18
CA LEU A 145 -18.67 -7.76 -5.08
C LEU A 145 -20.11 -7.87 -5.57
N ASP A 146 -20.54 -6.98 -6.47
CA ASP A 146 -21.89 -7.03 -7.05
C ASP A 146 -22.15 -8.32 -7.85
N ASN A 147 -21.10 -8.93 -8.40
CA ASN A 147 -21.15 -10.20 -9.12
C ASN A 147 -21.06 -11.43 -8.20
N GLN A 148 -20.88 -11.26 -6.88
CA GLN A 148 -20.88 -12.36 -5.91
C GLN A 148 -22.28 -12.62 -5.30
N LYS A 149 -23.31 -11.91 -5.76
CA LYS A 149 -24.72 -12.11 -5.39
C LYS A 149 -25.33 -13.28 -6.13
#